data_AF-M1BMJ6-F1
#
_entry.id   AF-M1BMJ6-F1
#
_cell.length_a   1.000
_cell.length_b   1.000
_cell.length_c   1.000
_cell.angle_alpha   90.00
_cell.angle_beta   90.00
_cell.angle_gamma   90.00
#
_symmetry.space_group_name_H-M   'P 1'
#
loop_
_entity.id
_entity.type
_entity.pdbx_description
1 polymer ?
#
loop_
_entity_poly.entity_id
_entity_poly.type
_entity_poly.pdbx_seq_one_letter_code
_entity_poly.pdbx_strand_id
1 'polypeptide(L)' 'MRLGMEPKLAAKDAISRIARKYPNFIGALFAVNRNGTHAGACHGWTFQYSVRNPGMNDVKVFTVHPQ' A
#
# COMPACT_ATOMS: atom_id res chain seq x y z
N MET A 1 -6.20 6.09 -8.21
CA MET A 1 -5.08 6.52 -9.08
C MET A 1 -5.50 6.96 -10.49
N ARG A 2 -6.55 6.39 -11.12
CA ARG A 2 -7.03 6.84 -12.45
C ARG A 2 -7.32 8.35 -12.52
N LEU A 3 -7.83 8.92 -11.43
CA LEU A 3 -8.14 10.34 -11.28
C LEU A 3 -6.99 11.18 -10.69
N GLY A 4 -5.74 10.71 -10.79
CA GLY A 4 -4.56 11.46 -10.30
C GLY A 4 -4.23 11.31 -8.81
N MET A 5 -4.99 10.52 -8.06
CA MET A 5 -4.68 10.26 -6.64
C MET A 5 -3.36 9.50 -6.48
N GLU A 6 -2.49 10.00 -5.60
CA GLU A 6 -1.22 9.39 -5.22
C GLU A 6 -1.37 7.97 -4.63
N PRO A 7 -0.42 7.03 -4.88
CA PRO A 7 -0.52 5.65 -4.39
C PRO A 7 -0.76 5.53 -2.88
N LYS A 8 -0.10 6.37 -2.07
CA LYS A 8 -0.25 6.36 -0.60
C LYS A 8 -1.67 6.70 -0.18
N LEU A 9 -2.25 7.72 -0.80
CA LEU A 9 -3.63 8.15 -0.52
C LEU A 9 -4.63 7.13 -1.04
N ALA A 10 -4.38 6.54 -2.22
CA ALA A 10 -5.24 5.52 -2.79
C ALA A 10 -5.28 4.24 -1.95
N ALA A 11 -4.13 3.76 -1.49
CA ALA A 11 -4.05 2.59 -0.62
C ALA A 11 -4.75 2.83 0.72
N LYS A 12 -4.52 4.01 1.33
CA LYS A 12 -5.18 4.40 2.57
C LYS A 12 -6.70 4.50 2.42
N ASP A 13 -7.19 5.18 1.38
CA ASP A 13 -8.63 5.31 1.12
C ASP A 13 -9.31 3.93 1.00
N ALA A 14 -8.70 3.01 0.25
CA ALA A 14 -9.24 1.65 0.11
C ALA A 14 -9.29 0.90 1.46
N ILE A 15 -8.19 0.88 2.21
CA ILE A 15 -8.13 0.25 3.54
C ILE A 15 -9.14 0.89 4.49
N SER A 16 -9.26 2.22 4.53
CA SER A 16 -10.22 2.93 5.38
C SER A 16 -11.67 2.62 5.03
N ARG A 17 -12.01 2.40 3.75
CA ARG A 17 -13.37 1.98 3.34
C ARG A 17 -13.69 0.57 3.82
N ILE A 18 -12.73 -0.35 3.74
CA ILE A 18 -12.90 -1.72 4.25
C ILE A 18 -13.04 -1.70 5.77
N ALA A 19 -12.16 -0.97 6.48
CA ALA A 19 -12.18 -0.81 7.93
C ALA A 19 -13.52 -0.28 8.44
N ARG A 20 -14.10 0.69 7.72
CA ARG A 20 -15.39 1.27 8.07
C ARG A 20 -16.54 0.25 8.03
N LYS A 21 -16.48 -0.71 7.11
CA LYS A 21 -17.51 -1.75 6.97
C LYS A 21 -17.23 -2.96 7.87
N TYR A 22 -15.96 -3.30 8.05
CA TYR A 22 -15.50 -4.46 8.80
C TYR A 22 -14.40 -4.04 9.78
N PRO A 23 -14.72 -3.46 10.95
CA PRO A 23 -13.71 -2.84 11.82
C PRO A 23 -12.57 -3.76 12.29
N ASN A 24 -12.84 -5.06 12.37
CA ASN A 24 -11.89 -6.07 12.86
C ASN A 24 -11.20 -6.85 11.73
N PHE A 25 -11.32 -6.42 10.47
CA PHE A 25 -10.63 -7.12 9.38
C PHE A 25 -9.10 -6.99 9.56
N ILE A 26 -8.35 -7.96 9.06
CA ILE A 26 -6.90 -7.86 8.98
C ILE A 26 -6.55 -7.91 7.50
N GLY A 27 -5.81 -6.92 7.02
CA GLY A 27 -5.52 -6.84 5.60
C GLY A 27 -4.57 -5.72 5.24
N ALA A 28 -3.98 -5.85 4.06
CA ALA A 28 -3.07 -4.86 3.51
C ALA A 28 -3.28 -4.72 2.00
N LEU A 29 -2.94 -3.55 1.49
CA LEU A 29 -2.96 -3.23 0.07
C LEU A 29 -1.73 -2.38 -0.24
N PHE A 30 -1.04 -2.69 -1.33
CA PHE A 30 -0.09 -1.76 -1.93
C PHE A 30 -0.52 -1.42 -3.36
N ALA A 31 -0.17 -0.21 -3.77
CA ALA A 31 -0.55 0.37 -5.04
C ALA A 31 0.68 0.89 -5.76
N VAL A 32 0.68 0.80 -7.09
CA VAL A 32 1.71 1.31 -8.00
C VAL A 32 1.03 2.20 -9.05
N ASN A 33 1.59 3.38 -9.31
CA ASN A 33 1.14 4.23 -10.43
C ASN A 33 1.97 3.97 -11.70
N ARG A 34 1.58 4.61 -12.81
CA ARG A 34 2.26 4.46 -14.12
C ARG A 34 3.73 4.92 -14.11
N ASN A 35 4.13 5.75 -13.15
CA ASN A 35 5.49 6.25 -12.99
C ASN A 35 6.34 5.31 -12.10
N GLY A 36 5.80 4.17 -11.67
CA GLY A 36 6.47 3.24 -10.77
C GLY A 36 6.49 3.67 -9.30
N THR A 37 5.87 4.80 -8.95
CA THR A 37 5.70 5.20 -7.55
C THR A 37 4.77 4.21 -6.86
N HIS A 38 5.17 3.73 -5.69
CA HIS A 38 4.42 2.75 -4.94
C HIS A 38 4.22 3.19 -3.49
N ALA A 39 3.16 2.70 -2.86
CA ALA A 39 2.94 2.83 -1.42
C ALA A 39 1.95 1.75 -0.93
N GLY A 40 2.00 1.44 0.36
CA GLY A 40 1.08 0.51 1.00
C GLY A 40 0.31 1.12 2.17
N ALA A 41 -0.79 0.48 2.51
CA ALA A 41 -1.58 0.71 3.72
C ALA A 41 -2.02 -0.65 4.27
N CYS A 42 -2.21 -0.74 5.58
CA CYS A 42 -2.64 -1.96 6.24
C CYS A 42 -3.53 -1.65 7.46
N HIS A 43 -4.27 -2.66 7.89
CA HIS A 43 -5.13 -2.65 9.06
C HIS A 43 -4.95 -3.95 9.83
N GLY A 44 -4.86 -3.85 11.16
CA GLY A 44 -4.77 -5.00 12.07
C GLY A 44 -3.41 -5.70 12.18
N TRP A 45 -2.43 -5.39 11.33
CA TRP A 45 -1.06 -5.94 11.44
C TRP A 45 -0.01 -5.09 10.71
N THR A 46 1.27 -5.28 11.05
CA THR A 46 2.39 -4.72 10.26
C THR A 46 2.60 -5.59 9.03
N PHE A 47 2.63 -4.96 7.85
CA PHE A 47 2.75 -5.62 6.56
C PHE A 47 4.06 -5.27 5.88
N GLN A 48 4.67 -6.23 5.20
CA GLN A 48 5.86 -6.01 4.39
C GLN A 48 5.62 -6.39 2.93
N TYR A 49 6.20 -5.62 2.01
CA TYR A 49 6.21 -5.96 0.59
C TYR A 49 7.57 -5.66 -0.04
N SER A 50 7.95 -6.48 -1.01
CA SER A 50 9.19 -6.34 -1.76
C SER A 50 8.97 -5.52 -3.03
N VAL A 51 9.90 -4.63 -3.34
CA VAL A 51 9.94 -3.88 -4.59
C VAL A 51 11.26 -4.11 -5.28
N ARG A 52 11.20 -4.29 -6.60
CA ARG A 52 12.34 -4.29 -7.50
C ARG A 52 11.96 -3.54 -8.76
N ASN A 53 12.90 -2.78 -9.30
CA ASN A 53 12.79 -2.14 -10.59
C ASN A 53 14.12 -2.32 -11.37
N PRO A 54 14.16 -2.01 -12.69
CA PRO A 54 15.36 -2.20 -13.49
C PRO A 54 16.60 -1.43 -13.02
N GLY A 55 16.43 -0.33 -12.28
CA GLY A 55 17.53 0.46 -11.73
C GLY A 55 18.05 -0.03 -10.37
N MET A 56 17.55 -1.17 -9.87
CA MET A 56 17.92 -1.70 -8.56
C MET A 56 18.81 -2.95 -8.71
N ASN A 57 19.94 -2.94 -8.00
CA ASN A 57 20.84 -4.10 -7.92
C ASN A 57 20.18 -5.27 -7.18
N ASP A 58 19.36 -4.98 -6.17
CA ASP A 58 18.69 -5.98 -5.34
C ASP A 58 17.28 -5.52 -4.94
N VAL A 59 16.48 -6.45 -4.43
CA VAL A 59 15.14 -6.22 -3.90
C VAL A 59 15.19 -5.34 -2.64
N LYS A 60 14.23 -4.43 -2.49
CA LYS A 60 14.03 -3.66 -1.24
C LYS A 60 12.73 -4.06 -0.59
N VAL A 61 12.77 -4.32 0.72
CA VAL A 61 11.59 -4.61 1.52
C VAL A 61 11.09 -3.32 2.17
N PHE A 62 9.80 -3.03 1.98
CA PHE A 62 9.11 -1.90 2.57
C PHE A 62 8.19 -2.39 3.68
N THR A 63 8.33 -1.80 4.86
CA THR A 63 7.48 -2.07 6.03
C THR A 63 6.39 -1.00 6.12
N VAL A 64 5.15 -1.45 6.27
CA VAL A 64 3.96 -0.62 6.45
C VAL A 64 3.38 -0.93 7.81
N HIS A 65 3.25 0.10 8.64
CA HIS A 65 2.58 -0.01 9.93
C HIS A 65 1.09 0.35 9.80
N PRO A 66 0.20 -0.30 10.56
CA PRO A 66 -1.20 0.06 10.59
C PRO A 66 -1.35 1.49 11.13
N GLN A 67 -2.29 2.26 10.56
CA GLN A 67 -2.59 3.65 10.96
C GLN A 67 -3.87 3.73 11.78
#